data_AF-A0A1Z4RDA2-F1
#
_entry.id   AF-A0A1Z4RDA2-F1
#
_cell.length_a   1.000
_cell.length_b   1.000
_cell.length_c   1.000
_cell.angle_alpha   90.00
_cell.angle_beta   90.00
_cell.angle_gamma   90.00
#
_symmetry.space_group_name_H-M   'P 1'
#
loop_
_entity.id
_entity.type
_entity.pdbx_description
1 polymer ?
#
loop_
_entity_poly.entity_id
_entity_poly.type
_entity_poly.pdbx_seq_one_letter_code
_entity_poly.pdbx_strand_id
1 'polypeptide(L)'
;MRTNIATSHRTHAVLFSTDLNLSYVHVIDYYSLRFQIEFNFRDAKQFWGLEDFMNVGKNAVTNAANLAFFMVNVSQVLLSYFRKLNPDFSITDLKAMFRGYKYVEETIKLLPQKPDPVLLANIFHRVTNLGRIHPADPCSTSS
;
A
#
# COMPACT_ATOMS: atom_id res chain seq x y z
N MET A 1 29.71 -5.78 -9.10
CA MET A 1 30.65 -6.30 -8.10
C MET A 1 30.30 -5.68 -6.76
N ARG A 2 30.01 -6.49 -5.74
CA ARG A 2 29.67 -5.97 -4.41
C ARG A 2 30.80 -6.37 -3.47
N THR A 3 31.43 -5.39 -2.83
CA THR A 3 32.54 -5.62 -1.91
C THR A 3 32.05 -5.38 -0.49
N ASN A 4 32.25 -6.35 0.40
CA ASN A 4 32.02 -6.16 1.82
C ASN A 4 33.14 -5.27 2.38
N ILE A 5 32.78 -4.12 2.96
CA ILE A 5 33.73 -3.11 3.44
C ILE A 5 34.51 -3.62 4.66
N ALA A 6 33.89 -4.46 5.50
CA ALA A 6 34.51 -4.97 6.73
C ALA A 6 35.44 -6.16 6.46
N THR A 7 35.11 -7.05 5.51
CA THR A 7 35.87 -8.28 5.27
C THR A 7 36.71 -8.26 3.99
N SER A 8 36.63 -7.19 3.20
CA SER A 8 37.22 -7.09 1.85
C SER A 8 36.79 -8.19 0.87
N HIS A 9 35.79 -9.00 1.25
CA HIS A 9 35.29 -10.09 0.41
C HIS A 9 34.51 -9.53 -0.78
N ARG A 10 34.77 -10.06 -1.97
CA ARG A 10 34.18 -9.62 -3.24
C ARG A 10 33.16 -10.66 -3.70
N THR A 11 31.94 -10.23 -3.93
CA THR A 11 30.88 -11.05 -4.51
C THR A 11 30.56 -10.57 -5.92
N HIS A 12 30.46 -11.51 -6.84
CA HIS A 12 30.10 -11.26 -8.23
C HIS A 12 28.63 -11.62 -8.44
N ALA A 13 27.89 -10.74 -9.12
CA ALA A 13 26.56 -11.06 -9.63
C ALA A 13 26.73 -11.49 -11.08
N VAL A 14 26.23 -12.69 -11.41
CA VAL A 14 26.24 -13.23 -12.77
C VAL A 14 24.83 -13.11 -13.32
N LEU A 15 24.67 -12.39 -14.43
CA LEU A 15 23.38 -12.13 -15.07
C LEU A 15 23.40 -12.74 -16.47
N PHE A 16 22.30 -13.40 -16.83
CA PHE A 16 22.08 -13.98 -18.16
C PHE A 16 20.80 -13.39 -18.76
N SER A 17 20.76 -13.27 -20.08
CA SER A 17 19.59 -12.85 -20.84
C SER A 17 19.37 -13.81 -22.00
N THR A 18 18.11 -14.09 -22.33
CA THR A 18 17.73 -14.81 -23.55
C THR A 18 17.71 -13.89 -24.78
N ASP A 19 17.67 -12.57 -24.58
CA ASP A 19 17.75 -11.58 -25.66
C ASP A 19 19.22 -11.32 -26.01
N LEU A 20 19.61 -11.76 -27.20
CA LEU A 20 20.98 -11.63 -27.75
C LEU A 20 21.32 -10.20 -28.20
N ASN A 21 20.31 -9.35 -28.42
CA ASN A 21 20.49 -7.97 -28.85
C ASN A 21 20.48 -6.99 -27.66
N LEU A 22 20.18 -7.47 -26.45
CA LEU A 22 20.09 -6.63 -25.27
C LEU A 22 21.48 -6.21 -24.80
N SER A 23 21.71 -4.90 -24.68
CA SER A 23 22.98 -4.37 -24.17
C SER A 23 23.21 -4.79 -22.71
N TYR A 24 24.47 -4.98 -22.32
CA TYR A 24 24.82 -5.30 -20.92
C TYR A 24 24.32 -4.24 -19.93
N VAL A 25 24.22 -2.98 -20.36
CA VAL A 25 23.71 -1.87 -19.54
C VAL A 25 22.23 -2.10 -19.22
N HIS A 26 21.43 -2.45 -20.22
CA HIS A 26 20.00 -2.75 -20.02
C HIS A 26 19.80 -4.02 -19.20
N VAL A 27 20.65 -5.04 -19.34
CA VAL A 27 20.59 -6.25 -18.49
C VAL A 27 20.75 -5.86 -17.01
N ILE A 28 21.72 -4.99 -16.69
CA ILE A 28 21.93 -4.51 -15.32
C ILE A 28 20.75 -3.66 -14.85
N ASP A 29 20.28 -2.74 -15.69
CA ASP A 29 19.18 -1.83 -15.35
C ASP A 29 17.88 -2.59 -15.07
N TYR A 30 17.47 -3.51 -15.96
CA TYR A 30 16.27 -4.31 -15.78
C TYR A 30 16.37 -5.23 -14.56
N TYR A 31 17.53 -5.84 -14.32
CA TYR A 31 17.72 -6.67 -13.13
C TYR A 31 17.69 -5.84 -11.84
N SER A 32 18.07 -4.56 -11.89
CA SER A 32 17.97 -3.65 -10.74
C SER A 32 16.52 -3.44 -10.28
N LEU A 33 15.57 -3.49 -11.22
CA LEU A 33 14.13 -3.37 -10.93
C LEU A 33 13.56 -4.63 -10.27
N ARG A 34 14.27 -5.77 -10.26
CA ARG A 34 13.77 -7.03 -9.70
C ARG A 34 13.31 -6.88 -8.25
N PHE A 35 13.98 -6.04 -7.47
CA PHE A 35 13.65 -5.83 -6.05
C PHE A 35 12.23 -5.27 -5.81
N GLN A 36 11.58 -4.76 -6.86
CA GLN A 36 10.22 -4.24 -6.75
C GLN A 36 9.20 -5.32 -6.36
N ILE A 37 9.43 -6.59 -6.74
CA ILE A 37 8.49 -7.67 -6.41
C ILE A 37 8.48 -7.94 -4.90
N GLU A 38 9.60 -7.77 -4.21
CA GLU A 38 9.72 -7.92 -2.76
C GLU A 38 8.85 -6.91 -2.00
N PHE A 39 8.59 -5.72 -2.56
CA PHE A 39 7.63 -4.78 -1.97
C PHE A 39 6.20 -5.31 -2.06
N ASN A 40 5.81 -5.94 -3.17
CA ASN A 40 4.48 -6.56 -3.27
C ASN A 40 4.28 -7.67 -2.23
N PHE A 41 5.30 -8.52 -2.04
CA PHE A 41 5.26 -9.53 -0.98
C PHE A 41 5.19 -8.91 0.41
N ARG A 42 5.98 -7.88 0.68
CA ARG A 42 5.95 -7.15 1.96
C ARG A 42 4.55 -6.59 2.22
N ASP A 43 3.96 -5.90 1.25
CA ASP A 43 2.66 -5.26 1.42
C ASP A 43 1.54 -6.30 1.59
N ALA A 44 1.60 -7.41 0.86
CA ALA A 44 0.66 -8.52 1.04
C ALA A 44 0.69 -9.08 2.47
N LYS A 45 1.89 -9.27 3.03
CA LYS A 45 2.09 -9.74 4.41
C LYS A 45 1.63 -8.71 5.42
N GLN A 46 2.20 -7.50 5.34
CA GLN A 46 2.05 -6.45 6.34
C GLN A 46 0.63 -5.87 6.37
N PHE A 47 -0.03 -5.75 5.23
CA PHE A 47 -1.30 -5.03 5.14
C PHE A 47 -2.51 -5.89 4.81
N TRP A 48 -2.33 -7.02 4.13
CA TRP A 48 -3.44 -7.79 3.55
C TRP A 48 -3.51 -9.23 4.03
N GLY A 49 -2.78 -9.56 5.10
CA GLY A 49 -2.96 -10.79 5.86
C GLY A 49 -2.42 -12.04 5.17
N LEU A 50 -1.45 -11.91 4.24
CA LEU A 50 -0.80 -13.07 3.61
C LEU A 50 -0.14 -14.01 4.65
N GLU A 51 0.24 -13.51 5.82
CA GLU A 51 0.82 -14.30 6.91
C GLU A 51 -0.13 -14.48 8.12
N ASP A 52 -1.31 -13.84 8.09
CA ASP A 52 -2.23 -13.84 9.23
C ASP A 52 -3.32 -14.93 9.13
N PHE A 53 -3.55 -15.49 7.93
CA PHE A 53 -4.57 -16.52 7.76
C PHE A 53 -4.11 -17.87 8.34
N MET A 54 -5.02 -18.55 9.04
CA MET A 54 -4.78 -19.89 9.62
C MET A 54 -5.52 -20.99 8.83
N ASN A 55 -5.76 -20.77 7.54
CA ASN A 55 -6.44 -21.73 6.68
C ASN A 55 -5.59 -22.99 6.51
N VAL A 56 -6.21 -24.16 6.63
CA VAL A 56 -5.52 -25.47 6.43
C VAL A 56 -5.94 -26.18 5.14
N GLY A 57 -7.12 -25.85 4.59
CA GLY A 57 -7.61 -26.44 3.35
C GLY A 57 -6.93 -25.82 2.12
N LYS A 58 -6.50 -26.66 1.17
CA LYS A 58 -5.82 -26.22 -0.08
C LYS A 58 -6.50 -25.03 -0.74
N ASN A 59 -7.80 -25.11 -1.00
CA ASN A 59 -8.55 -24.05 -1.67
C ASN A 59 -8.63 -22.77 -0.82
N ALA A 60 -8.78 -22.91 0.50
CA ALA A 60 -8.85 -21.77 1.40
C ALA A 60 -7.50 -21.03 1.50
N VAL A 61 -6.39 -21.77 1.53
CA VAL A 61 -5.03 -21.21 1.49
C VAL A 61 -4.81 -20.46 0.17
N THR A 62 -5.13 -21.10 -0.97
CA THR A 62 -5.00 -20.47 -2.29
C THR A 62 -5.83 -19.20 -2.41
N ASN A 63 -7.09 -19.24 -1.95
CA ASN A 63 -7.98 -18.08 -2.01
C ASN A 63 -7.48 -16.93 -1.12
N ALA A 64 -6.98 -17.21 0.08
CA ALA A 64 -6.44 -16.20 0.97
C ALA A 64 -5.18 -15.54 0.40
N ALA A 65 -4.25 -16.34 -0.14
CA ALA A 65 -3.07 -15.81 -0.81
C ALA A 65 -3.44 -14.93 -2.02
N ASN A 66 -4.34 -15.41 -2.88
CA ASN A 66 -4.82 -14.67 -4.05
C ASN A 66 -5.51 -13.36 -3.65
N LEU A 67 -6.33 -13.39 -2.60
CA LEU A 67 -6.99 -12.19 -2.09
C LEU A 67 -5.97 -11.17 -1.57
N ALA A 68 -4.95 -11.60 -0.83
CA ALA A 68 -3.92 -10.70 -0.32
C ALA A 68 -3.17 -9.98 -1.45
N PHE A 69 -2.74 -10.71 -2.49
CA PHE A 69 -2.09 -10.11 -3.66
C PHE A 69 -3.04 -9.26 -4.50
N PHE A 70 -4.30 -9.67 -4.63
CA PHE A 70 -5.33 -8.86 -5.28
C PHE A 70 -5.49 -7.50 -4.57
N MET A 71 -5.52 -7.50 -3.24
CA MET A 71 -5.63 -6.28 -2.45
C MET A 71 -4.40 -5.38 -2.56
N VAL A 72 -3.19 -5.93 -2.78
CA VAL A 72 -2.01 -5.12 -3.14
C VAL A 72 -2.26 -4.37 -4.44
N ASN A 73 -2.75 -5.05 -5.49
CA ASN A 73 -3.03 -4.40 -6.77
C ASN A 73 -4.11 -3.31 -6.66
N VAL A 74 -5.22 -3.61 -5.98
CA VAL A 74 -6.28 -2.63 -5.69
C VAL A 74 -5.69 -1.40 -4.98
N SER A 75 -4.83 -1.63 -3.99
CA SER A 75 -4.18 -0.54 -3.26
C SER A 75 -3.33 0.33 -4.18
N GLN A 76 -2.50 -0.26 -5.05
CA GLN A 76 -1.66 0.52 -5.97
C GLN A 76 -2.49 1.39 -6.92
N VAL A 77 -3.61 0.86 -7.44
CA VAL A 77 -4.54 1.65 -8.26
C VAL A 77 -5.10 2.83 -7.47
N LEU A 78 -5.56 2.61 -6.25
CA LEU A 78 -6.11 3.68 -5.41
C LEU A 78 -5.04 4.70 -5.00
N LEU A 79 -3.84 4.25 -4.63
CA LEU A 79 -2.70 5.12 -4.32
C LEU A 79 -2.34 6.01 -5.52
N SER A 80 -2.38 5.48 -6.75
CA SER A 80 -2.10 6.28 -7.95
C SER A 80 -3.05 7.45 -8.12
N TYR A 81 -4.29 7.32 -7.64
CA TYR A 81 -5.27 8.39 -7.62
C TYR A 81 -4.98 9.39 -6.49
N PHE A 82 -4.86 8.93 -5.25
CA PHE A 82 -4.67 9.80 -4.09
C PHE A 82 -3.32 10.53 -4.08
N ARG A 83 -2.27 9.92 -4.64
CA ARG A 83 -0.93 10.53 -4.74
C ARG A 83 -0.85 11.71 -5.69
N LYS A 84 -1.87 11.92 -6.54
CA LYS A 84 -2.01 13.16 -7.32
C LYS A 84 -2.30 14.37 -6.43
N LEU A 85 -2.97 14.14 -5.29
CA LEU A 85 -3.37 15.17 -4.34
C LEU A 85 -2.38 15.27 -3.17
N ASN A 86 -1.91 14.12 -2.67
CA ASN A 86 -0.93 14.05 -1.61
C ASN A 86 0.16 13.03 -1.99
N PRO A 87 1.32 13.49 -2.52
CA PRO A 87 2.38 12.61 -3.02
C PRO A 87 2.86 11.55 -2.02
N ASP A 88 2.84 11.86 -0.74
CA ASP A 88 3.34 10.99 0.34
C ASP A 88 2.27 9.99 0.84
N PHE A 89 1.06 10.02 0.28
CA PHE A 89 -0.04 9.16 0.69
C PHE A 89 0.33 7.66 0.63
N SER A 90 0.21 7.00 1.77
CA SER A 90 0.67 5.62 2.01
C SER A 90 -0.50 4.61 2.07
N ILE A 91 -0.18 3.31 2.05
CA ILE A 91 -1.20 2.25 2.26
C ILE A 91 -1.81 2.36 3.66
N THR A 92 -1.04 2.78 4.66
CA THR A 92 -1.56 3.05 6.00
C THR A 92 -2.60 4.17 5.96
N ASP A 93 -2.34 5.24 5.22
CA ASP A 93 -3.29 6.34 5.06
C ASP A 93 -4.56 5.90 4.36
N LEU A 94 -4.44 5.08 3.31
CA LEU A 94 -5.57 4.47 2.60
C LEU A 94 -6.45 3.66 3.55
N LYS A 95 -5.84 2.78 4.36
CA LYS A 95 -6.55 1.94 5.32
C LYS A 95 -7.22 2.77 6.42
N ALA A 96 -6.51 3.75 6.97
CA ALA A 96 -7.04 4.66 7.99
C ALA A 96 -8.24 5.45 7.47
N MET A 97 -8.14 6.00 6.25
CA MET A 97 -9.21 6.73 5.60
C MET A 97 -10.47 5.87 5.44
N PHE A 98 -10.38 4.69 4.82
CA PHE A 98 -11.55 3.82 4.62
C PHE A 98 -12.15 3.30 5.94
N ARG A 99 -11.30 2.97 6.93
CA ARG A 99 -11.77 2.61 8.26
C ARG A 99 -12.52 3.75 8.93
N GLY A 100 -11.97 4.96 8.89
CA GLY A 100 -12.60 6.15 9.44
C GLY A 100 -13.94 6.46 8.76
N TYR A 101 -14.00 6.36 7.43
CA TYR A 101 -15.26 6.48 6.68
C TYR A 101 -16.30 5.50 7.17
N LYS A 102 -15.91 4.22 7.32
CA LYS A 102 -16.84 3.17 7.78
C LYS A 102 -17.32 3.43 9.20
N TYR A 103 -16.44 3.83 10.10
CA TYR A 103 -16.81 4.13 11.48
C TYR A 103 -17.76 5.31 11.59
N VAL A 104 -17.51 6.39 10.85
CA VAL A 104 -18.43 7.53 10.82
C VAL A 104 -19.78 7.12 10.24
N GLU A 105 -19.79 6.39 9.12
CA GLU A 105 -21.02 5.89 8.49
C GLU A 105 -21.88 5.08 9.47
N GLU A 106 -21.29 4.11 10.18
CA GLU A 106 -22.02 3.30 11.16
C GLU A 106 -22.45 4.10 12.39
N THR A 107 -21.62 5.04 12.86
CA THR A 107 -21.93 5.86 14.04
C THR A 107 -23.10 6.81 13.76
N ILE A 108 -23.18 7.39 12.57
CA ILE A 108 -24.26 8.31 12.20
C ILE A 108 -25.61 7.60 12.19
N LYS A 109 -25.67 6.32 11.82
CA LYS A 109 -26.91 5.53 11.83
C LYS A 109 -27.50 5.37 13.23
N LEU A 110 -26.68 5.53 14.27
CA LEU A 110 -27.11 5.45 15.68
C LEU A 110 -27.62 6.79 16.22
N LEU A 111 -27.43 7.89 15.49
CA LEU A 111 -27.89 9.20 15.93
C LEU A 111 -29.39 9.37 15.65
N PRO A 112 -30.16 9.96 16.58
CA PRO A 112 -31.59 10.20 16.38
C PRO A 112 -31.86 11.21 15.25
N GLN A 113 -30.90 12.09 14.97
CA GLN A 113 -30.95 13.06 13.87
C GLN A 113 -29.57 13.11 13.20
N LYS A 114 -29.56 13.28 11.88
CA LYS A 114 -28.30 13.44 11.14
C LYS A 114 -27.69 14.81 11.46
N PRO A 115 -26.36 14.88 11.70
CA PRO A 115 -25.67 16.16 11.82
C PRO A 115 -25.85 17.03 10.58
N ASP A 116 -25.75 18.34 10.73
CA ASP A 116 -25.72 19.24 9.58
C ASP A 116 -24.51 18.93 8.67
N PRO A 117 -24.56 19.28 7.38
CA PRO A 117 -23.51 18.91 6.43
C PRO A 117 -22.11 19.40 6.78
N VAL A 118 -21.98 20.56 7.44
CA VAL A 118 -20.68 21.14 7.82
C VAL A 118 -20.08 20.35 8.98
N LEU A 119 -20.87 20.10 10.03
CA LEU A 119 -20.45 19.26 11.14
C LEU A 119 -20.13 17.84 10.67
N LEU A 120 -20.93 17.30 9.76
CA LEU A 120 -20.71 15.98 9.17
C LEU A 120 -19.38 15.91 8.42
N ALA A 121 -19.07 16.90 7.58
CA ALA A 121 -17.79 16.99 6.88
C ALA A 121 -16.60 17.09 7.87
N ASN A 122 -16.74 17.86 8.93
CA ASN A 122 -15.72 17.98 9.99
C ASN A 122 -15.50 16.66 10.74
N ILE A 123 -16.58 15.92 11.03
CA ILE A 123 -16.49 14.59 11.64
C ILE A 123 -15.74 13.63 10.71
N PHE A 124 -16.13 13.57 9.43
CA PHE A 124 -15.43 12.73 8.45
C PHE A 124 -13.95 13.11 8.34
N HIS A 125 -13.61 14.40 8.20
CA HIS A 125 -12.23 14.87 8.13
C HIS A 125 -11.43 14.43 9.36
N ARG A 126 -11.97 14.66 10.56
CA ARG A 126 -11.27 14.34 11.81
C ARG A 126 -11.07 12.84 12.00
N VAL A 127 -12.12 12.04 11.77
CA VAL A 127 -12.07 10.59 12.02
C VAL A 127 -11.27 9.87 10.94
N THR A 128 -11.36 10.27 9.67
CA THR A 128 -10.55 9.67 8.59
C THR A 128 -9.06 10.00 8.70
N ASN A 129 -8.71 11.05 9.44
CA ASN A 129 -7.33 11.37 9.79
C ASN A 129 -6.77 10.57 10.97
N LEU A 130 -7.62 9.87 11.74
CA LEU A 130 -7.13 9.04 12.84
C LEU A 130 -6.33 7.84 12.31
N GLY A 131 -5.07 7.74 12.72
CA GLY A 131 -4.15 6.67 12.30
C GLY A 131 -3.49 6.88 10.94
N ARG A 132 -3.70 8.05 10.30
CA ARG A 132 -2.93 8.47 9.13
C ARG A 132 -1.52 8.90 9.55
N ILE A 133 -0.55 8.59 8.71
CA ILE A 133 0.83 9.09 8.80
C ILE A 133 0.91 10.46 8.13
N HIS A 134 0.19 10.65 7.04
CA HIS A 134 0.13 11.91 6.28
C HIS A 134 -1.31 12.45 6.31
N PRO A 135 -1.63 13.33 7.27
CA PRO A 135 -2.96 13.91 7.42
C PRO A 135 -3.37 14.67 6.16
N ALA A 136 -4.67 14.65 5.84
CA ALA A 136 -5.23 15.56 4.85
C ALA A 136 -5.48 16.93 5.49
N ASP A 137 -5.14 17.99 4.77
CA ASP A 137 -5.48 19.35 5.19
C ASP A 137 -7.00 19.49 5.34
N PRO A 138 -7.47 20.28 6.31
CA PRO A 138 -8.88 20.62 6.40
C PRO A 138 -9.32 21.29 5.10
N CYS A 139 -10.51 20.92 4.63
CA CYS A 139 -11.13 21.64 3.53
C CYS A 139 -11.31 23.09 3.99
N SER A 140 -10.51 24.01 3.44
CA SER A 140 -10.58 25.42 3.80
C SER A 140 -11.98 25.90 3.44
N THR A 141 -12.81 26.17 4.44
CA THR A 141 -14.03 26.97 4.27
C THR A 141 -13.56 28.39 3.92
N SER A 142 -13.31 28.63 2.64
CA SER A 142 -13.28 29.98 2.09
C SER A 142 -14.61 30.62 2.46
N SER A 143 -14.52 31.59 3.37
CA SER A 143 -15.63 32.35 3.94
C SER A 143 -16.21 33.31 2.91
#